data_AF-A0A952JMN7-F1
#
_entry.id   AF-A0A952JMN7-F1
#
_cell.length_a   1.000
_cell.length_b   1.000
_cell.length_c   1.000
_cell.angle_alpha   90.00
_cell.angle_beta   90.00
_cell.angle_gamma   90.00
#
_symmetry.space_group_name_H-M   'P 1'
#
loop_
_entity.id
_entity.type
_entity.pdbx_description
1 polymer ?
#
loop_
_entity_poly.entity_id
_entity_poly.type
_entity_poly.pdbx_seq_one_letter_code
_entity_poly.pdbx_strand_id
1 'polypeptide(L)'
;MFIKKLYQYNKALCVFFVSGALLFLFINFKWGVVATPMLQFGMYSSIFHVKDTQVVYKVEVNDNIIRNADVSLTNRDMLQVFPDYYEKQASVNEATYATIKKYISYTGLAGFMKKSNYQNDINDSMFVHWYKTKVESITGNPVHSLKLTRQNFVWNGDSLEPVGTASKLLEIGTQ
;
A
#
# COMPACT_ATOMS: atom_id res chain seq x y z
N MET A 1 -5.78 19.31 34.69
CA MET A 1 -4.56 19.15 33.87
C MET A 1 -3.72 17.99 34.41
N PHE A 2 -3.58 16.92 33.64
CA PHE A 2 -2.90 15.67 34.04
C PHE A 2 -1.45 15.89 34.51
N ILE A 3 -0.67 16.66 33.76
CA ILE A 3 0.74 16.97 34.07
C ILE A 3 0.88 17.70 35.42
N LYS A 4 -0.01 18.65 35.71
CA LYS A 4 0.00 19.37 36.99
C LYS A 4 -0.28 18.44 38.17
N LYS A 5 -1.20 17.48 38.03
CA LYS A 5 -1.48 16.46 39.05
C LYS A 5 -0.30 15.48 39.18
N LEU A 6 0.31 15.07 38.07
CA LEU A 6 1.46 14.17 38.05
C LEU A 6 2.69 14.80 38.73
N TYR A 7 2.94 16.09 38.50
CA TYR A 7 4.00 16.85 39.16
C TYR A 7 3.83 16.93 40.67
N GLN A 8 2.59 17.13 41.12
CA GLN A 8 2.27 17.18 42.55
C GLN A 8 2.45 15.82 43.23
N TYR A 9 2.15 14.73 42.53
CA TYR A 9 2.24 13.36 43.07
C TYR A 9 3.67 12.81 43.03
N ASN A 10 4.36 12.93 41.89
CA ASN A 10 5.71 12.42 41.72
C ASN A 10 6.48 13.21 40.65
N LYS A 11 7.44 14.02 41.11
CA LYS A 11 8.26 14.88 40.26
C LYS A 11 9.11 14.08 39.27
N ALA A 12 9.63 12.93 39.66
CA ALA A 12 10.47 12.10 38.79
C ALA A 12 9.64 11.51 37.62
N LEU A 13 8.44 11.01 37.91
CA LEU A 13 7.52 10.52 36.87
C LEU A 13 7.07 11.64 35.93
N CYS A 14 6.84 12.83 36.46
CA CYS A 14 6.54 14.00 35.64
C CYS A 14 7.69 14.35 34.68
N VAL A 15 8.92 14.35 35.18
CA VAL A 15 10.11 14.62 34.35
C VAL A 15 10.26 13.55 33.27
N PHE A 16 10.12 12.26 33.61
CA PHE A 16 10.21 11.16 32.65
C PHE A 16 9.14 11.26 31.55
N PHE A 17 7.91 11.58 31.93
CA PHE A 17 6.80 11.76 30.99
C PHE A 17 7.06 12.93 30.03
N VAL A 18 7.49 14.08 30.54
CA VAL A 18 7.77 15.27 29.73
C VAL A 18 8.97 15.03 28.82
N SER A 19 10.04 14.39 29.32
CA SER A 19 11.21 14.05 28.49
C SER A 19 10.85 13.05 27.39
N GLY A 20 9.97 12.07 27.68
CA GLY A 20 9.48 11.12 26.67
C GLY A 20 8.66 11.81 25.58
N ALA A 21 7.78 12.74 25.95
CA ALA A 21 7.01 13.53 24.99
C ALA A 21 7.90 14.43 24.11
N LEU A 22 8.91 15.09 24.71
CA LEU A 22 9.86 15.91 23.97
C LEU A 22 10.76 15.07 23.05
N LEU A 23 11.23 13.91 23.51
CA LEU A 23 12.00 12.97 22.69
C LEU A 23 11.16 12.45 21.52
N PHE A 24 9.88 12.16 21.75
CA PHE A 24 8.95 11.76 20.72
C PHE A 24 8.79 12.85 19.65
N LEU A 25 8.57 14.10 20.07
CA LEU A 25 8.50 15.25 19.13
C LEU A 25 9.82 15.43 18.37
N PHE A 26 10.96 15.29 19.05
CA PHE A 26 12.28 15.42 18.42
C PHE A 26 12.54 14.33 17.37
N ILE A 27 12.18 13.07 17.66
CA ILE A 27 12.30 11.97 16.69
C ILE A 27 11.40 12.25 15.48
N ASN A 28 10.14 12.62 15.70
CA ASN A 28 9.21 12.92 14.61
C ASN A 28 9.68 14.11 13.75
N PHE A 29 10.21 15.18 14.38
CA PHE A 29 10.66 16.37 13.68
C PHE A 29 11.99 16.18 12.94
N LYS A 30 12.96 15.47 13.53
CA LYS A 30 14.30 15.31 12.96
C LYS A 30 14.39 14.17 11.95
N TRP A 31 13.64 13.08 12.14
CA TRP A 31 13.81 11.87 11.33
C TRP A 31 12.77 11.76 10.21
N GLY A 32 11.72 12.60 10.18
CA GLY A 32 10.66 12.50 9.16
C GLY A 32 9.90 11.17 9.16
N VAL A 33 10.30 10.23 10.02
CA VAL A 33 9.59 9.03 10.36
C VAL A 33 8.43 9.49 11.22
N VAL A 34 7.33 9.81 10.55
CA VAL A 34 6.01 9.67 11.16
C VAL A 34 5.99 8.23 11.66
N ALA A 35 6.15 8.04 12.97
CA ALA A 35 5.99 6.74 13.60
C ALA A 35 4.50 6.41 13.60
N THR A 36 3.98 6.14 12.40
CA THR A 36 2.64 5.63 12.14
C THR A 36 2.69 4.21 11.60
N PRO A 37 3.35 3.24 12.27
CA PRO A 37 3.04 1.85 11.96
C PRO A 37 1.56 1.54 12.27
N MET A 38 0.94 2.26 13.22
CA MET A 38 -0.49 2.10 13.52
C MET A 38 -1.44 2.70 12.46
N LEU A 39 -1.06 3.82 11.84
CA LEU A 39 -1.92 4.51 10.86
C LEU A 39 -1.73 3.99 9.43
N GLN A 40 -0.57 3.41 9.08
CA GLN A 40 -0.33 2.85 7.75
C GLN A 40 -0.72 1.37 7.61
N PHE A 41 -0.67 0.56 8.68
CA PHE A 41 -0.88 -0.89 8.57
C PHE A 41 -2.09 -1.45 9.35
N GLY A 42 -2.77 -0.66 10.19
CA GLY A 42 -3.76 -1.22 11.14
C GLY A 42 -5.13 -0.52 11.23
N MET A 43 -5.37 0.58 10.52
CA MET A 43 -6.53 1.44 10.80
C MET A 43 -7.64 1.48 9.73
N TYR A 44 -7.66 0.51 8.81
CA TYR A 44 -8.81 0.29 7.92
C TYR A 44 -9.15 -1.21 7.80
N SER A 45 -9.10 -1.97 8.91
CA SER A 45 -9.76 -3.28 8.93
C SER A 45 -11.27 -3.04 9.01
N SER A 46 -11.93 -2.91 7.87
CA SER A 46 -13.38 -3.13 7.81
C SER A 46 -13.66 -4.55 8.32
N ILE A 47 -14.84 -4.76 8.90
CA ILE A 47 -15.27 -6.11 9.27
C ILE A 47 -15.22 -6.95 7.99
N PHE A 48 -14.42 -8.02 8.01
CA PHE A 48 -14.36 -8.93 6.88
C PHE A 48 -15.67 -9.72 6.85
N HIS A 49 -16.51 -9.46 5.85
CA HIS A 49 -17.69 -10.27 5.63
C HIS A 49 -17.32 -11.41 4.68
N VAL A 50 -17.80 -12.62 4.96
CA VAL A 50 -17.57 -13.79 4.10
C VAL A 50 -18.03 -13.51 2.65
N LYS A 51 -19.05 -12.66 2.48
CA LYS A 51 -19.58 -12.26 1.17
C LYS A 51 -18.79 -11.13 0.49
N ASP A 52 -17.72 -10.63 1.11
CA ASP A 52 -16.90 -9.59 0.49
C ASP A 52 -16.06 -10.17 -0.64
N THR A 53 -16.06 -9.45 -1.77
CA THR A 53 -15.26 -9.80 -2.92
C THR A 53 -13.77 -9.65 -2.60
N GLN A 54 -13.01 -10.72 -2.80
CA GLN A 54 -11.56 -10.77 -2.68
C GLN A 54 -10.93 -10.56 -4.05
N VAL A 55 -10.03 -9.58 -4.16
CA VAL A 55 -9.26 -9.37 -5.39
C VAL A 55 -8.01 -10.24 -5.34
N VAL A 56 -7.80 -11.04 -6.38
CA VAL A 56 -6.60 -11.87 -6.53
C VAL A 56 -5.94 -11.55 -7.87
N TYR A 57 -4.63 -11.34 -7.81
CA TYR A 57 -3.77 -11.15 -8.98
C TYR A 57 -3.14 -12.49 -9.35
N LYS A 58 -3.58 -13.09 -10.45
CA LYS A 58 -2.98 -14.31 -10.99
C LYS A 58 -1.76 -13.91 -11.82
N VAL A 59 -0.61 -14.43 -11.41
CA VAL A 59 0.69 -14.20 -12.06
C VAL A 59 1.08 -15.47 -12.81
N GLU A 60 1.17 -15.37 -14.12
CA GLU A 60 1.62 -16.46 -14.99
C GLU A 60 2.97 -16.08 -15.60
N VAL A 61 3.97 -16.93 -15.42
CA VAL A 61 5.34 -16.74 -15.91
C VAL A 61 5.70 -17.91 -16.80
N ASN A 62 6.15 -17.66 -18.02
CA ASN A 62 6.54 -18.70 -18.96
C ASN A 62 5.44 -19.79 -19.06
N ASP A 63 4.19 -19.35 -19.18
CA ASP A 63 2.95 -20.16 -19.21
C ASP A 63 2.67 -21.01 -17.96
N ASN A 64 3.38 -20.76 -16.85
CA ASN A 64 3.17 -21.41 -15.56
C ASN A 64 2.58 -20.43 -14.53
N ILE A 65 1.47 -20.80 -13.91
CA ILE A 65 0.85 -19.99 -12.85
C ILE A 65 1.66 -20.11 -11.56
N ILE A 66 2.10 -18.97 -11.02
CA ILE A 66 2.70 -18.91 -9.69
C ILE A 66 1.58 -19.09 -8.66
N ARG A 67 1.66 -20.15 -7.87
CA ARG A 67 0.72 -20.39 -6.78
C ARG A 67 1.15 -19.59 -5.56
N ASN A 68 0.26 -18.71 -5.09
CA ASN A 68 0.50 -17.90 -3.89
C ASN A 68 0.76 -18.72 -2.62
N ALA A 69 0.34 -20.00 -2.59
CA ALA A 69 0.57 -20.91 -1.47
C ALA A 69 2.02 -21.42 -1.40
N ASP A 70 2.74 -21.40 -2.52
CA ASP A 70 4.09 -21.97 -2.64
C ASP A 70 5.19 -20.92 -2.41
N VAL A 71 4.81 -19.66 -2.17
CA VAL A 71 5.73 -18.54 -1.93
C VAL A 71 5.66 -18.03 -0.50
N SER A 72 6.75 -17.46 0.00
CA SER A 72 6.77 -16.81 1.32
C SER A 72 5.76 -15.67 1.38
N LEU A 73 5.28 -15.32 2.58
CA LEU A 73 4.33 -14.21 2.77
C LEU A 73 4.84 -12.90 2.17
N THR A 74 6.12 -12.58 2.39
CA THR A 74 6.75 -11.38 1.81
C THR A 74 6.73 -11.38 0.29
N ASN A 75 7.03 -12.52 -0.34
CA ASN A 75 7.02 -12.65 -1.79
C ASN A 75 5.59 -12.64 -2.34
N ARG A 76 4.64 -13.22 -1.62
CA ARG A 76 3.22 -13.14 -1.95
C ARG A 76 2.75 -11.69 -1.96
N ASP A 77 3.13 -10.89 -0.98
CA ASP A 77 2.77 -9.48 -0.92
C ASP A 77 3.39 -8.71 -2.11
N MET A 78 4.61 -9.05 -2.52
CA MET A 78 5.21 -8.52 -3.76
C MET A 78 4.35 -8.83 -4.99
N LEU A 79 3.79 -10.04 -5.07
CA LEU A 79 2.97 -10.49 -6.20
C LEU A 79 1.53 -9.97 -6.17
N GLN A 80 1.00 -9.58 -5.01
CA GLN A 80 -0.41 -9.19 -4.84
C GLN A 80 -0.60 -7.69 -4.59
N VAL A 81 0.14 -7.13 -3.63
CA VAL A 81 -0.10 -5.76 -3.12
C VAL A 81 0.37 -4.70 -4.12
N PHE A 82 1.52 -4.91 -4.76
CA PHE A 82 2.06 -3.90 -5.68
C PHE A 82 1.29 -3.79 -6.99
N PRO A 83 0.81 -4.88 -7.60
CA PRO A 83 -0.19 -4.81 -8.66
C PRO A 83 -1.44 -4.01 -8.29
N ASP A 84 -1.98 -4.22 -7.09
CA ASP A 84 -3.14 -3.47 -6.59
C ASP A 84 -2.85 -1.98 -6.44
N TYR A 85 -1.68 -1.63 -5.91
CA TYR A 85 -1.25 -0.24 -5.77
C TYR A 85 -1.02 0.45 -7.10
N TYR A 86 -0.45 -0.26 -8.08
CA TYR A 86 -0.24 0.26 -9.42
C TYR A 86 -1.58 0.47 -10.14
N GLU A 87 -2.51 -0.48 -10.07
CA GLU A 87 -3.86 -0.34 -10.65
C GLU A 87 -4.61 0.86 -10.04
N LYS A 88 -4.47 1.08 -8.72
CA LYS A 88 -5.12 2.19 -8.02
C LYS A 88 -4.39 3.53 -8.17
N GLN A 89 -3.14 3.55 -8.64
CA GLN A 89 -2.25 4.71 -8.63
C GLN A 89 -2.91 5.97 -9.21
N ALA A 90 -3.55 5.87 -10.38
CA ALA A 90 -4.18 7.02 -11.03
C ALA A 90 -5.29 7.65 -10.16
N SER A 91 -6.14 6.80 -9.55
CA SER A 91 -7.22 7.26 -8.68
C SER A 91 -6.69 7.84 -7.36
N VAL A 92 -5.65 7.22 -6.78
CA VAL A 92 -5.01 7.68 -5.53
C VAL A 92 -4.30 9.01 -5.75
N ASN A 93 -3.60 9.18 -6.87
CA ASN A 93 -2.96 10.42 -7.28
C ASN A 93 -3.97 11.58 -7.34
N GLU A 94 -5.12 11.34 -7.97
CA GLU A 94 -6.19 12.33 -8.06
C GLU A 94 -6.78 12.66 -6.68
N ALA A 95 -7.12 11.64 -5.90
CA ALA A 95 -7.67 11.81 -4.57
C ALA A 95 -6.71 12.56 -3.62
N THR A 96 -5.41 12.28 -3.71
CA THR A 96 -4.36 12.93 -2.92
C THR A 96 -4.29 14.42 -3.26
N TYR A 97 -4.21 14.75 -4.56
CA TYR A 97 -4.17 16.14 -5.00
C TYR A 97 -5.44 16.90 -4.59
N ALA A 98 -6.62 16.33 -4.83
CA ALA A 98 -7.90 16.94 -4.49
C ALA A 98 -8.02 17.20 -2.97
N THR A 99 -7.59 16.23 -2.16
CA THR A 99 -7.61 16.34 -0.69
C THR A 99 -6.71 17.47 -0.21
N ILE A 100 -5.45 17.51 -0.67
CA ILE A 100 -4.50 18.54 -0.25
C ILE A 100 -4.95 19.92 -0.74
N LYS A 101 -5.45 20.00 -1.97
CA LYS A 101 -5.96 21.25 -2.54
C LYS A 101 -7.09 21.82 -1.69
N LYS A 102 -8.01 20.99 -1.19
CA LYS A 102 -9.09 21.41 -0.29
C LYS A 102 -8.55 22.14 0.96
N TYR A 103 -7.51 21.60 1.60
CA TYR A 103 -6.95 22.21 2.81
C TYR A 103 -6.11 23.46 2.51
N ILE A 104 -5.31 23.45 1.44
CA ILE A 104 -4.49 24.61 1.05
C ILE A 104 -5.34 25.76 0.50
N SER A 105 -6.54 25.49 -0.01
CA SER A 105 -7.44 26.54 -0.51
C SER A 105 -7.83 27.54 0.57
N TYR A 106 -7.89 27.14 1.85
CA TYR A 106 -8.17 28.04 2.97
C TYR A 106 -7.08 29.10 3.21
N THR A 107 -5.85 28.89 2.71
CA THR A 107 -4.74 29.84 2.87
C THR A 107 -4.58 30.78 1.66
N GLY A 108 -5.38 30.59 0.60
CA GLY A 108 -5.23 31.33 -0.66
C GLY A 108 -4.06 30.84 -1.53
N LEU A 109 -3.29 29.83 -1.08
CA LEU A 109 -2.09 29.35 -1.78
C LEU A 109 -2.35 28.26 -2.83
N ALA A 110 -3.62 27.85 -3.03
CA ALA A 110 -3.96 26.75 -3.94
C ALA A 110 -3.55 27.01 -5.40
N GLY A 111 -3.47 28.29 -5.82
CA GLY A 111 -3.00 28.67 -7.16
C GLY A 111 -1.53 28.36 -7.43
N PHE A 112 -0.72 28.16 -6.39
CA PHE A 112 0.70 27.80 -6.49
C PHE A 112 0.93 26.29 -6.48
N MET A 113 -0.11 25.48 -6.25
CA MET A 113 0.02 24.03 -6.27
C MET A 113 0.23 23.51 -7.69
N LYS A 114 1.23 22.65 -7.87
CA LYS A 114 1.45 21.90 -9.11
C LYS A 114 1.02 20.46 -8.90
N LYS A 115 0.14 19.95 -9.76
CA LYS A 115 -0.38 18.57 -9.67
C LYS A 115 0.75 17.54 -9.65
N SER A 116 1.77 17.74 -10.48
CA SER A 116 2.96 16.88 -10.58
C SER A 116 3.67 16.62 -9.24
N ASN A 117 3.57 17.53 -8.26
CA ASN A 117 4.23 17.38 -6.96
C ASN A 117 3.47 16.42 -6.02
N TYR A 118 2.27 15.99 -6.40
CA TYR A 118 1.36 15.17 -5.59
C TYR A 118 0.97 13.87 -6.30
N GLN A 119 1.67 13.53 -7.37
CA GLN A 119 1.41 12.34 -8.17
C GLN A 119 2.64 11.44 -8.16
N ASN A 120 2.38 10.14 -8.08
CA ASN A 120 3.35 9.13 -8.46
C ASN A 120 3.35 9.02 -10.00
N ASP A 121 4.52 9.18 -10.62
CA ASP A 121 4.75 9.22 -12.07
C ASP A 121 5.21 7.88 -12.67
N ILE A 122 5.13 6.80 -11.90
CA ILE A 122 5.39 5.44 -12.38
C ILE A 122 4.48 5.14 -13.57
N ASN A 123 5.09 4.91 -14.73
CA ASN A 123 4.42 4.50 -15.95
C ASN A 123 4.51 2.98 -16.15
N ASP A 124 3.79 2.49 -17.15
CA ASP A 124 3.67 1.06 -17.47
C ASP A 124 5.03 0.41 -17.72
N SER A 125 5.93 1.07 -18.45
CA SER A 125 7.27 0.52 -18.74
C SER A 125 8.12 0.37 -17.48
N MET A 126 8.09 1.38 -16.59
CA MET A 126 8.79 1.34 -15.31
C MET A 126 8.25 0.24 -14.40
N PHE A 127 6.92 0.15 -14.30
CA PHE A 127 6.26 -0.87 -13.49
C PHE A 127 6.55 -2.27 -14.03
N VAL A 128 6.40 -2.48 -15.33
CA VAL A 128 6.70 -3.73 -16.04
C VAL A 128 8.11 -4.20 -15.75
N HIS A 129 9.09 -3.32 -15.95
CA HIS A 129 10.50 -3.67 -15.78
C HIS A 129 10.78 -4.05 -14.32
N TRP A 130 10.32 -3.23 -13.38
CA TRP A 130 10.47 -3.49 -11.95
C TRP A 130 9.79 -4.80 -11.52
N TYR A 131 8.53 -5.00 -11.93
CA TYR A 131 7.73 -6.15 -11.53
C TYR A 131 8.31 -7.44 -12.10
N LYS A 132 8.76 -7.42 -13.37
CA LYS A 132 9.50 -8.52 -13.98
C LYS A 132 10.70 -8.92 -13.13
N THR A 133 11.57 -7.98 -12.76
CA THR A 133 12.76 -8.26 -11.92
C THR A 133 12.39 -8.84 -10.56
N LYS A 134 11.27 -8.41 -9.96
CA LYS A 134 10.79 -9.00 -8.71
C LYS A 134 10.31 -10.44 -8.90
N VAL A 135 9.56 -10.71 -9.96
CA VAL A 135 9.10 -12.06 -10.29
C VAL A 135 10.28 -12.99 -10.60
N GLU A 136 11.30 -12.53 -11.32
CA GLU A 136 12.55 -13.29 -11.55
C GLU A 136 13.24 -13.63 -10.22
N SER A 137 13.35 -12.66 -9.31
CA SER A 137 13.93 -12.88 -7.99
C SER A 137 13.14 -13.85 -7.12
N ILE A 138 11.81 -13.91 -7.28
CA ILE A 138 10.93 -14.79 -6.49
C ILE A 138 10.96 -16.21 -7.04
N THR A 139 10.95 -16.37 -8.36
CA THR A 139 10.91 -17.67 -9.02
C THR A 139 12.30 -18.29 -9.21
N GLY A 140 13.36 -17.49 -9.16
CA GLY A 140 14.73 -17.91 -9.47
C GLY A 140 14.96 -18.20 -10.96
N ASN A 141 13.99 -17.91 -11.82
CA ASN A 141 14.03 -18.20 -13.24
C ASN A 141 13.92 -16.91 -14.07
N PRO A 142 14.58 -16.83 -15.24
CA PRO A 142 14.36 -15.74 -16.19
C PRO A 142 12.89 -15.68 -16.63
N VAL A 143 12.33 -14.46 -16.68
CA VAL A 143 10.96 -14.23 -17.12
C VAL A 143 10.98 -13.86 -18.61
N HIS A 144 10.52 -14.78 -19.46
CA HIS A 144 10.38 -14.57 -20.90
C HIS A 144 8.99 -14.08 -21.27
N SER A 145 7.96 -14.68 -20.66
CA SER A 145 6.59 -14.19 -20.71
C SER A 145 6.03 -13.96 -19.31
N LEU A 146 5.20 -12.93 -19.17
CA LEU A 146 4.54 -12.58 -17.91
C LEU A 146 3.11 -12.13 -18.22
N LYS A 147 2.12 -12.82 -17.67
CA LYS A 147 0.71 -12.39 -17.71
C LYS A 147 0.23 -12.12 -16.30
N LEU A 148 -0.33 -10.94 -16.09
CA LEU A 148 -0.94 -10.51 -14.84
C LEU A 148 -2.43 -10.30 -15.10
N THR A 149 -3.25 -11.11 -14.45
CA THR A 149 -4.71 -10.98 -14.53
C THR A 149 -5.29 -10.76 -13.15
N ARG A 150 -6.22 -9.82 -13.07
CA ARG A 150 -7.03 -9.58 -11.88
C ARG A 150 -8.29 -10.40 -11.97
N GLN A 151 -8.59 -11.16 -10.92
CA GLN A 151 -9.84 -11.88 -10.79
C GLN A 151 -10.44 -11.58 -9.42
N ASN A 152 -11.71 -11.22 -9.43
CA ASN A 152 -12.51 -11.09 -8.23
C ASN A 152 -13.02 -12.48 -7.82
N PHE A 153 -13.07 -12.73 -6.53
CA PHE A 153 -13.54 -13.97 -5.95
C PHE A 153 -14.47 -13.71 -4.77
N VAL A 154 -15.37 -14.63 -4.46
CA VAL A 154 -16.23 -14.58 -3.28
C VAL A 154 -16.24 -15.94 -2.59
N TRP A 155 -16.36 -15.96 -1.26
CA TRP A 155 -16.58 -17.22 -0.56
C TRP A 155 -18.01 -17.70 -0.78
N ASN A 156 -18.13 -18.91 -1.31
CA ASN A 156 -19.39 -19.63 -1.43
C ASN A 156 -19.26 -20.97 -0.69
N GLY A 157 -19.81 -21.04 0.52
CA GLY A 157 -19.58 -22.16 1.44
C GLY A 157 -18.09 -22.27 1.81
N ASP A 158 -17.51 -23.44 1.53
CA ASP A 158 -16.12 -23.77 1.85
C ASP A 158 -15.13 -23.47 0.70
N SER A 159 -15.62 -22.93 -0.42
CA SER A 159 -14.80 -22.65 -1.60
C SER A 159 -14.83 -21.19 -2.03
N LEU A 160 -13.69 -20.73 -2.55
CA LEU A 160 -13.53 -19.41 -3.13
C LEU A 160 -13.84 -19.49 -4.64
N GLU A 161 -14.94 -18.87 -5.08
CA GLU A 161 -15.42 -18.94 -6.46
C GLU A 161 -15.16 -17.64 -7.23
N PRO A 162 -14.77 -17.70 -8.51
CA PRO A 162 -14.52 -16.50 -9.31
C PRO A 162 -15.83 -15.76 -9.61
N VAL A 163 -15.81 -14.45 -9.43
CA VAL A 163 -16.90 -13.53 -9.77
C VAL A 163 -16.53 -12.76 -11.03
N GLY A 164 -17.30 -12.97 -12.10
CA GLY A 164 -17.07 -12.34 -13.40
C GLY A 164 -15.80 -12.84 -14.11
N THR A 165 -15.42 -12.18 -15.19
CA THR A 165 -14.26 -12.53 -16.02
C THR A 165 -12.98 -11.90 -15.50
N ALA A 166 -11.87 -12.62 -15.63
CA ALA A 166 -10.56 -12.10 -15.32
C ALA A 166 -10.23 -10.89 -16.20
N SER A 167 -9.77 -9.81 -15.59
CA SER A 167 -9.33 -8.59 -16.26
C SER A 167 -7.82 -8.64 -16.43
N LYS A 168 -7.34 -8.58 -17.67
CA LYS A 168 -5.91 -8.51 -17.97
C LYS A 168 -5.37 -7.15 -17.58
N LEU A 169 -4.34 -7.13 -16.73
CA LEU A 169 -3.65 -5.92 -16.31
C LEU A 169 -2.34 -5.72 -17.07
N LEU A 170 -1.62 -6.81 -17.31
CA LEU A 170 -0.33 -6.76 -17.98
C LEU A 170 -0.08 -8.04 -18.77
N GLU A 171 0.55 -7.90 -19.93
CA GLU A 171 1.20 -9.01 -20.63
C GLU A 171 2.51 -8.54 -21.25
N ILE A 172 3.57 -9.32 -21.02
CA ILE A 172 4.89 -9.14 -21.63
C ILE A 172 5.25 -10.44 -22.33
N GLY A 173 5.81 -10.34 -23.53
CA GLY A 173 6.34 -11.49 -24.26
C GLY A 173 5.24 -12.38 -24.84
N THR A 174 4.53 -11.86 -25.84
CA THR A 174 3.79 -12.67 -26.81
C THR A 174 4.34 -12.40 -28.19
N GLN A 175 5.34 -13.21 -28.57
CA GLN A 175 5.59 -13.76 -29.91
C GLN A 175 6.81 -14.69 -29.83
#